data_AF-A0A926NI51-F1
#
_entry.id   AF-A0A926NI51-F1
#
_cell.length_a   1.000
_cell.length_b   1.000
_cell.length_c   1.000
_cell.angle_alpha   90.00
_cell.angle_beta   90.00
_cell.angle_gamma   90.00
#
_symmetry.space_group_name_H-M   'P 1'
#
loop_
_entity.id
_entity.type
_entity.pdbx_description
1 polymer ?
#
loop_
_entity_poly.entity_id
_entity_poly.type
_entity_poly.pdbx_seq_one_letter_code
_entity_poly.pdbx_strand_id
1 'polypeptide(L)'
;MEEIVYFTKAILACLLGIQLVSVFLLMVIEWYMVDYYEFGTFENPESIFDKIHNFFMQLFHGSGYFFYKRYRKKIWILRKLYMLIALILQGVASIIVFYILTLPLDLIKLLRF
;
A
#
# COMPACT_ATOMS: atom_id res chain seq x y z
N MET A 1 23.95 -15.14 2.61
CA MET A 1 22.55 -15.54 2.90
C MET A 1 21.86 -14.56 3.86
N GLU A 2 22.47 -14.22 5.00
CA GLU A 2 21.85 -13.31 5.98
C GLU A 2 21.54 -11.90 5.44
N GLU A 3 22.45 -11.32 4.65
CA GLU A 3 22.23 -10.01 4.01
C GLU A 3 21.04 -10.04 3.05
N ILE A 4 20.89 -11.10 2.26
CA ILE A 4 19.77 -11.25 1.32
C ILE A 4 18.45 -11.28 2.09
N VAL A 5 18.36 -12.07 3.17
CA VAL A 5 17.17 -12.11 4.03
C VAL A 5 16.87 -10.73 4.60
N TYR A 6 17.88 -10.02 5.10
CA TYR A 6 17.72 -8.66 5.62
C TYR A 6 17.17 -7.70 4.56
N PHE A 7 17.78 -7.65 3.37
CA PHE A 7 17.32 -6.80 2.27
C PHE A 7 15.90 -7.14 1.82
N THR A 8 15.55 -8.42 1.71
CA THR A 8 14.18 -8.84 1.35
C THR A 8 13.17 -8.34 2.38
N LYS A 9 13.45 -8.50 3.69
CA LYS A 9 12.57 -7.98 4.73
C LYS A 9 12.43 -6.46 4.69
N ALA A 10 13.54 -5.75 4.45
CA ALA A 10 13.52 -4.30 4.34
C ALA A 10 12.63 -3.84 3.16
N ILE A 11 12.73 -4.48 1.99
CA ILE A 11 11.88 -4.19 0.83
C ILE A 11 10.40 -4.44 1.15
N LEU A 12 10.07 -5.58 1.79
CA LEU A 12 8.70 -5.89 2.18
C LEU A 12 8.13 -4.85 3.16
N ALA A 13 8.92 -4.46 4.17
CA ALA A 13 8.53 -3.42 5.12
C ALA A 13 8.30 -2.07 4.42
N CYS A 14 9.17 -1.69 3.48
CA CYS A 14 9.01 -0.47 2.69
C CYS A 14 7.74 -0.50 1.83
N LEU A 15 7.44 -1.61 1.14
CA LEU A 15 6.24 -1.74 0.32
C LEU A 15 4.96 -1.62 1.16
N LEU A 16 4.91 -2.31 2.31
CA LEU A 16 3.78 -2.24 3.23
C LEU A 16 3.65 -0.86 3.90
N GLY A 17 4.79 -0.21 4.18
CA GLY A 17 4.86 1.14 4.71
C GLY A 17 4.38 2.19 3.70
N ILE A 18 4.76 2.06 2.43
CA ILE A 18 4.29 2.94 1.35
C ILE A 18 2.77 2.88 1.21
N GLN A 19 2.17 1.69 1.34
CA GLN A 19 0.71 1.55 1.35
C GLN A 19 0.07 2.31 2.52
N LEU A 20 0.64 2.21 3.73
CA LEU A 20 0.17 2.97 4.88
C LEU A 20 0.30 4.49 4.68
N VAL A 21 1.43 4.94 4.15
CA VAL A 21 1.68 6.34 3.80
C VAL A 21 0.68 6.82 2.75
N SER A 22 0.34 5.98 1.77
CA SER A 22 -0.70 6.32 0.78
C SER A 22 -2.05 6.62 1.44
N VAL A 23 -2.51 5.78 2.38
CA VAL A 23 -3.75 6.04 3.12
C VAL A 23 -3.67 7.36 3.89
N PHE A 24 -2.53 7.64 4.52
CA PHE A 24 -2.29 8.89 5.23
C PHE A 24 -2.31 10.11 4.29
N LEU A 25 -1.64 10.04 3.14
CA LEU A 25 -1.62 11.14 2.18
C LEU A 25 -3.02 11.41 1.63
N LEU A 26 -3.80 10.38 1.29
CA LEU A 26 -5.19 10.54 0.86
C LEU A 26 -6.09 11.08 1.99
N MET A 27 -5.75 10.83 3.26
CA MET A 27 -6.44 11.43 4.39
C MET A 27 -6.12 12.93 4.53
N VAL A 28 -4.86 13.36 4.36
CA VAL A 28 -4.44 14.75 4.60
C VAL A 28 -4.61 15.64 3.36
N ILE A 29 -4.12 15.19 2.21
CA ILE A 29 -4.05 15.95 0.94
C ILE A 29 -4.85 15.25 -0.18
N GLU A 30 -6.12 14.94 0.10
CA GLU A 30 -6.97 14.09 -0.76
C GLU A 30 -7.06 14.57 -2.22
N TRP A 31 -7.33 15.85 -2.45
CA TRP A 31 -7.43 16.48 -3.77
C TRP A 31 -6.22 16.19 -4.67
N TYR A 32 -5.02 16.57 -4.23
CA TYR A 32 -3.78 16.36 -4.98
C TYR A 32 -3.51 14.88 -5.26
N MET A 33 -3.72 14.02 -4.26
CA MET A 33 -3.42 12.60 -4.40
C MET A 33 -4.42 11.84 -5.27
N VAL A 34 -5.70 12.28 -5.29
CA VAL A 34 -6.71 11.74 -6.20
C VAL A 34 -6.36 12.11 -7.63
N ASP A 35 -6.05 13.38 -7.88
CA ASP A 35 -5.66 13.86 -9.20
C ASP A 35 -4.38 13.14 -9.68
N TYR A 36 -3.38 13.00 -8.82
CA TYR A 36 -2.15 12.26 -9.11
C TYR A 36 -2.43 10.79 -9.45
N TYR A 37 -3.27 10.11 -8.68
CA TYR A 37 -3.59 8.71 -8.93
C TYR A 37 -4.37 8.53 -10.23
N GLU A 38 -5.40 9.34 -10.46
CA GLU A 38 -6.23 9.26 -11.66
C GLU A 38 -5.45 9.62 -12.92
N PHE A 39 -4.60 10.65 -12.87
CA PHE A 39 -3.69 11.01 -13.95
C PHE A 39 -2.64 9.93 -14.23
N GLY A 40 -2.13 9.29 -13.17
CA GLY A 40 -1.12 8.24 -13.28
C GLY A 40 -1.67 6.86 -13.65
N THR A 41 -2.99 6.66 -13.71
CA THR A 41 -3.56 5.35 -14.09
C THR A 41 -4.30 5.40 -15.42
N PHE A 42 -4.07 4.40 -16.26
CA PHE A 42 -4.81 4.19 -17.50
C PHE A 42 -6.14 3.51 -17.19
N GLU A 43 -7.26 4.16 -17.51
CA GLU A 43 -8.60 3.60 -17.22
C GLU A 43 -8.88 2.32 -18.02
N ASN A 44 -8.45 2.27 -19.29
CA ASN A 44 -8.56 1.12 -20.17
C ASN A 44 -7.17 0.73 -20.71
N PRO A 45 -6.34 0.00 -19.92
CA PRO A 45 -4.98 -0.33 -20.32
C PRO A 45 -4.98 -1.40 -21.43
N GLU A 46 -4.67 -1.01 -22.66
CA GLU A 46 -4.65 -1.91 -23.82
C GLU A 46 -3.31 -2.66 -23.90
N SER A 47 -2.20 -1.95 -23.68
CA SER A 47 -0.85 -2.50 -23.82
C SER A 47 -0.35 -3.17 -22.53
N ILE A 48 0.67 -4.04 -22.67
CA ILE A 48 1.36 -4.63 -21.51
C ILE A 48 2.03 -3.53 -20.67
N PHE A 49 2.55 -2.49 -21.31
CA PHE A 49 3.20 -1.38 -20.62
C PHE A 49 2.22 -0.61 -19.71
N ASP A 50 1.01 -0.33 -20.20
CA ASP A 50 -0.03 0.35 -19.42
C ASP A 50 -0.45 -0.48 -18.20
N LYS A 51 -0.57 -1.80 -18.37
CA LYS A 51 -0.90 -2.74 -17.30
C LYS A 51 0.19 -2.78 -16.23
N ILE A 52 1.46 -2.79 -16.64
CA ILE A 52 2.61 -2.74 -15.72
C ILE A 52 2.62 -1.41 -14.96
N HIS A 53 2.40 -0.28 -15.66
CA HIS A 53 2.34 1.03 -15.02
C HIS A 53 1.22 1.10 -13.97
N ASN A 54 0.01 0.67 -14.33
CA ASN A 54 -1.13 0.58 -13.40
C ASN A 54 -0.84 -0.33 -12.21
N PHE A 55 -0.15 -1.45 -12.43
CA PHE A 55 0.27 -2.33 -11.36
C PHE A 55 1.16 -1.60 -10.34
N PHE A 56 2.14 -0.82 -10.80
CA PHE A 56 2.98 -0.03 -9.90
C PHE A 56 2.19 1.06 -9.16
N MET A 57 1.28 1.75 -9.83
CA MET A 57 0.40 2.73 -9.18
C MET A 57 -0.45 2.08 -8.07
N GLN A 58 -0.99 0.88 -8.32
CA GLN A 58 -1.70 0.12 -7.30
C GLN A 58 -0.77 -0.40 -6.20
N LEU A 59 0.43 -0.86 -6.55
CA LEU A 59 1.44 -1.37 -5.62
C LEU A 59 1.96 -0.30 -4.65
N PHE A 60 1.93 0.98 -5.02
CA PHE A 60 2.38 2.07 -4.15
C PHE A 60 1.21 2.86 -3.54
N HIS A 61 0.10 3.05 -4.25
CA HIS A 61 -0.98 3.95 -3.83
C HIS A 61 -2.37 3.32 -3.80
N GLY A 62 -2.47 2.03 -4.11
CA GLY A 62 -3.75 1.34 -4.29
C GLY A 62 -4.62 1.34 -3.04
N SER A 63 -4.06 1.07 -1.84
CA SER A 63 -4.88 1.02 -0.61
C SER A 63 -5.47 2.39 -0.26
N GLY A 64 -4.68 3.46 -0.34
CA GLY A 64 -5.16 4.82 -0.08
C GLY A 64 -6.29 5.22 -1.02
N TYR A 65 -6.10 5.01 -2.32
CA TYR A 65 -7.12 5.33 -3.31
C TYR A 65 -8.36 4.43 -3.16
N PHE A 66 -8.21 3.14 -2.84
CA PHE A 66 -9.31 2.22 -2.56
C PHE A 66 -10.19 2.73 -1.40
N PHE A 67 -9.60 3.07 -0.25
CA PHE A 67 -10.35 3.57 0.89
C PHE A 67 -11.00 4.92 0.58
N TYR A 68 -10.28 5.83 -0.10
CA TYR A 68 -10.86 7.10 -0.54
C TYR A 68 -12.11 6.87 -1.41
N LYS A 69 -12.01 6.03 -2.45
CA LYS A 69 -13.14 5.71 -3.34
C LYS A 69 -14.32 5.11 -2.58
N ARG A 70 -14.07 4.30 -1.55
CA ARG A 70 -15.10 3.72 -0.66
C ARG A 70 -15.85 4.78 0.15
N TYR A 71 -15.18 5.85 0.57
CA TYR A 71 -15.72 6.88 1.47
C TYR A 71 -16.04 8.22 0.79
N ARG A 72 -15.73 8.39 -0.51
CA ARG A 72 -15.90 9.67 -1.26
C ARG A 72 -17.30 10.28 -1.17
N LYS A 73 -18.35 9.46 -1.04
CA LYS A 73 -19.75 9.90 -0.95
C LYS A 73 -20.15 10.44 0.43
N LYS A 74 -19.30 10.31 1.45
CA LYS A 74 -19.57 10.83 2.81
C LYS A 74 -19.20 12.32 2.88
N ILE A 75 -19.81 13.05 3.82
CA ILE A 75 -19.39 14.42 4.14
C ILE A 75 -17.93 14.44 4.57
N TRP A 76 -17.24 15.56 4.35
CA TRP A 76 -15.79 15.68 4.50
C TRP A 76 -15.28 15.17 5.85
N ILE A 77 -15.89 15.61 6.96
CA ILE A 77 -15.46 15.21 8.31
C ILE A 77 -15.61 13.70 8.56
N LEU A 78 -16.73 13.10 8.15
CA LEU A 78 -16.95 11.65 8.29
C LEU A 78 -15.98 10.87 7.41
N ARG A 79 -15.69 11.36 6.20
CA ARG A 79 -14.68 10.75 5.32
C ARG A 79 -13.32 10.74 5.99
N LYS A 80 -12.88 11.83 6.62
CA LYS A 80 -11.60 11.88 7.35
C LYS A 80 -11.57 10.91 8.53
N LEU A 81 -12.67 10.81 9.30
CA LEU A 81 -12.78 9.84 10.40
C LEU A 81 -12.68 8.39 9.89
N TYR A 82 -13.38 8.03 8.81
CA TYR A 82 -13.27 6.69 8.22
C TYR A 82 -11.89 6.41 7.64
N MET A 83 -11.23 7.41 7.04
CA MET A 83 -9.85 7.29 6.56
C MET A 83 -8.86 7.08 7.71
N LEU A 84 -9.06 7.73 8.86
CA LEU A 84 -8.25 7.51 10.06
C LEU A 84 -8.42 6.07 10.59
N ILE A 85 -9.66 5.57 10.65
CA ILE A 85 -9.92 4.17 11.01
C ILE A 85 -9.25 3.23 10.01
N ALA A 86 -9.36 3.50 8.71
CA ALA A 86 -8.73 2.72 7.66
C ALA A 86 -7.20 2.74 7.77
N LEU A 87 -6.59 3.87 8.15
CA LEU A 87 -5.15 3.97 8.39
C LEU A 87 -4.70 3.03 9.53
N ILE A 88 -5.43 3.03 10.65
CA ILE A 88 -5.13 2.14 11.78
C ILE A 88 -5.28 0.67 11.36
N LEU A 89 -6.38 0.32 10.69
CA LEU A 89 -6.64 -1.03 10.22
C LEU A 89 -5.59 -1.49 9.20
N GLN A 90 -5.20 -0.62 8.27
CA GLN A 90 -4.14 -0.89 7.29
C GLN A 90 -2.80 -1.11 8.00
N GLY A 91 -2.49 -0.34 9.05
CA GLY A 91 -1.26 -0.52 9.82
C GLY A 91 -1.20 -1.90 10.49
N VAL A 92 -2.28 -2.30 11.17
CA VAL A 92 -2.39 -3.64 11.78
C VAL A 92 -2.30 -4.73 10.71
N ALA A 93 -3.03 -4.59 9.60
CA ALA A 93 -2.98 -5.54 8.49
C ALA A 93 -1.57 -5.66 7.89
N SER A 94 -0.87 -4.54 7.68
CA SER A 94 0.50 -4.52 7.18
C SER A 94 1.47 -5.26 8.11
N ILE A 95 1.34 -5.10 9.42
CA ILE A 95 2.17 -5.83 10.41
C ILE A 95 1.91 -7.34 10.31
N ILE A 96 0.63 -7.74 10.27
CA ILE A 96 0.27 -9.17 10.15
C ILE A 96 0.81 -9.76 8.85
N VAL A 97 0.61 -9.08 7.72
CA VAL A 97 1.10 -9.52 6.40
C VAL A 97 2.63 -9.60 6.39
N PHE A 98 3.32 -8.64 6.99
CA PHE A 98 4.79 -8.68 7.11
C PHE A 98 5.24 -9.97 7.80
N TYR A 99 4.71 -10.28 8.99
CA TYR A 99 5.11 -11.48 9.72
C TYR A 99 4.80 -12.78 8.97
N ILE A 100 3.65 -12.84 8.29
CA ILE A 100 3.30 -14.01 7.47
C ILE A 100 4.31 -14.19 6.31
N LEU A 101 4.65 -13.11 5.61
CA LEU A 101 5.57 -13.17 4.47
C LEU A 101 7.02 -13.42 4.89
N THR A 102 7.45 -12.98 6.07
CA THR A 102 8.81 -13.18 6.54
C THR A 102 9.03 -14.51 7.26
N LEU A 103 7.96 -15.22 7.64
CA LEU A 103 8.05 -16.49 8.36
C LEU A 103 8.93 -17.54 7.64
N PRO A 104 8.80 -17.78 6.32
CA PRO A 104 9.69 -18.71 5.62
C PRO A 104 11.16 -18.28 5.67
N LEU A 105 11.42 -16.97 5.58
CA LEU A 105 12.78 -16.42 5.64
C LEU A 105 13.40 -16.61 7.03
N ASP A 106 12.59 -16.46 8.08
CA ASP A 106 13.00 -16.72 9.46
C ASP A 106 13.30 -18.20 9.71
N LEU A 107 12.51 -19.11 9.13
CA LEU A 107 12.76 -20.54 9.21
C LEU A 107 14.08 -20.92 8.53
N ILE A 108 14.39 -20.36 7.35
CA ILE A 108 15.67 -20.59 6.67
C ILE A 108 16.84 -20.16 7.56
N LYS A 109 16.74 -18.97 8.17
CA LYS A 109 17.78 -18.46 9.08
C LYS A 109 17.96 -19.33 10.31
N LEU A 110 16.87 -19.82 10.90
CA LEU A 110 16.89 -20.68 12.10
C LEU A 110 17.59 -22.03 11.82
N LEU A 111 17.41 -22.58 10.63
CA LEU A 111 17.98 -23.87 10.23
C LEU A 111 19.46 -23.81 9.82
N ARG A 112 20.11 -22.62 9.89
CA ARG A 112 21.53 -22.39 9.57
C ARG A 112 21.98 -22.91 8.19
N PHE A 113 21.11 -22.84 7.19
CA PHE A 113 21.51 -22.98 5.78
C PHE A 113 22.10 -21.67 5.23
#